data_AF-R7T8Y7-F1
#
_entry.id   AF-R7T8Y7-F1
#
_cell.length_a   1.000
_cell.length_b   1.000
_cell.length_c   1.000
_cell.angle_alpha   90.00
_cell.angle_beta   90.00
_cell.angle_gamma   90.00
#
_symmetry.space_group_name_H-M   'P 1'
#
loop_
_entity.id
_entity.type
_entity.pdbx_description
1 polymer ?
#
loop_
_entity_poly.entity_id
_entity_poly.type
_entity_poly.pdbx_seq_one_letter_code
_entity_poly.pdbx_strand_id
1 'polypeptide(L)'
;MGRLHLKVFLFMVLQGIALLFISLIEPQHRPAPRIPLDYQVKLNATILNRSLPRDSKDDAKTEAIKPLCTEKLFKEYFKKKHTLPTNAHLVVSKVLKQAYMLLDMCAFNFRNTTVAGCLEKKGVRKLTVLGDMHARQYAMAIMRIFANSSFECDMIRKEKIVYSDGHNKSTVPDKEYYSHRSYGQWSTAELGLRNNKQWRSSMHTCFALTKDSSIHSLNIEYLNMMNLTSKLLTLRGWTEGTSADTYEEFLFKIYLRDNFPDVLVIVLPEDHRRQVLPEQKAAIKAFVEIVKQYVPASTRVVWVPATAEVERKKQKKKKPISEATFRRNMFLYRTIESDVLLSNASHSTFINLYNASMPWTGSGQNGLLPQKWYEAVMTSLLAIPCNA
;
A
#
# COMPACT_ATOMS: atom_id res chain seq x y z
N MET A 1 -55.04 -1.16 33.65
CA MET A 1 -54.42 -0.78 32.35
C MET A 1 -53.74 0.60 32.32
N GLY A 2 -53.76 1.43 33.39
CA GLY A 2 -53.18 2.79 33.35
C GLY A 2 -51.66 2.95 33.57
N ARG A 3 -50.93 1.92 34.04
CA ARG A 3 -49.49 2.05 34.37
C ARG A 3 -48.53 1.86 33.19
N LEU A 4 -48.99 1.27 32.09
CA LEU A 4 -48.12 0.99 30.94
C LEU A 4 -47.97 2.24 30.03
N HIS A 5 -49.02 3.03 29.87
CA HIS A 5 -48.99 4.23 29.03
C HIS A 5 -48.12 5.35 29.62
N LEU A 6 -48.03 5.47 30.94
CA LEU A 6 -47.20 6.49 31.58
C LEU A 6 -45.69 6.25 31.37
N LYS A 7 -45.26 4.98 31.32
CA LYS A 7 -43.84 4.63 31.10
C LYS A 7 -43.39 4.91 29.66
N VAL A 8 -44.25 4.64 28.68
CA VAL A 8 -43.95 4.92 27.26
C VAL A 8 -43.90 6.42 27.00
N PHE A 9 -44.82 7.19 27.60
CA PHE A 9 -44.83 8.64 27.47
C PHE A 9 -43.60 9.29 28.11
N LEU A 10 -43.19 8.86 29.31
CA LEU A 10 -41.99 9.38 29.96
C LEU A 10 -40.70 9.07 29.17
N PHE A 11 -40.63 7.90 28.54
CA PHE A 11 -39.48 7.50 27.73
C PHE A 11 -39.33 8.34 26.46
N MET A 12 -40.46 8.65 25.78
CA MET A 12 -40.44 9.51 24.59
C MET A 12 -40.09 10.97 24.92
N VAL A 13 -40.57 11.50 26.05
CA VAL A 13 -40.21 12.86 26.50
C VAL A 13 -38.72 12.95 26.86
N LEU A 14 -38.16 11.93 27.52
CA LEU A 14 -36.73 11.89 27.84
C LEU A 14 -35.85 11.77 26.59
N GLN A 15 -36.26 11.02 25.57
CA GLN A 15 -35.54 10.96 24.29
C GLN A 15 -35.60 12.30 23.52
N GLY A 16 -36.72 13.02 23.58
CA GLY A 16 -36.85 14.35 22.98
C GLY A 16 -35.95 15.39 23.64
N ILE A 17 -35.84 15.37 24.97
CA ILE A 17 -34.98 16.31 25.72
C ILE A 17 -33.49 15.99 25.47
N ALA A 18 -33.10 14.72 25.38
CA ALA A 18 -31.71 14.33 25.08
C ALA A 18 -31.23 14.82 23.70
N LEU A 19 -32.11 14.82 22.69
CA LEU A 19 -31.80 15.32 21.34
C LEU A 19 -31.70 16.86 21.27
N LEU A 20 -32.40 17.57 22.15
CA LEU A 20 -32.30 19.03 22.30
C LEU A 20 -30.99 19.47 22.98
N PHE A 21 -30.40 18.65 23.86
CA PHE A 21 -29.10 18.95 24.47
C PHE A 21 -27.91 18.67 23.55
N ILE A 22 -28.03 17.72 22.63
CA ILE A 22 -26.96 17.42 21.65
C ILE A 22 -26.83 18.51 20.58
N SER A 23 -27.90 19.28 20.33
CA SER A 23 -27.91 20.37 19.34
C SER A 23 -27.41 21.72 19.89
N LEU A 24 -27.14 21.82 21.20
CA LEU A 24 -26.65 23.05 21.85
C LEU A 24 -25.15 23.04 22.18
N ILE A 25 -24.42 21.98 21.82
CA ILE A 25 -22.96 21.91 22.00
C ILE A 25 -22.29 22.21 20.65
N GLU A 26 -22.20 23.50 20.34
CA GLU A 26 -21.42 24.00 19.22
C GLU A 26 -19.94 24.13 19.64
N PRO A 27 -18.99 23.37 19.06
CA PRO A 27 -17.59 23.51 19.42
C PRO A 27 -17.06 24.83 18.85
N GLN A 28 -16.69 25.77 19.72
CA GLN A 28 -15.93 26.95 19.33
C GLN A 28 -14.58 26.53 18.74
N HIS A 29 -14.52 26.47 17.42
CA HIS A 29 -13.28 26.30 16.67
C HIS A 29 -12.41 27.55 16.84
N ARG A 30 -11.39 27.46 17.70
CA ARG A 30 -10.25 28.39 17.61
C ARG A 30 -9.56 28.18 16.26
N PRO A 31 -9.36 29.23 15.45
CA PRO A 31 -8.58 29.09 14.22
C PRO A 31 -7.14 28.72 14.57
N ALA A 32 -6.62 27.68 13.92
CA ALA A 32 -5.21 27.31 14.03
C ALA A 32 -4.32 28.50 13.61
N PRO A 33 -3.16 28.70 14.26
CA PRO A 33 -2.25 29.78 13.92
C PRO A 33 -1.84 29.69 12.45
N ARG A 34 -2.05 30.78 11.70
CA ARG A 34 -1.60 30.90 10.30
C ARG A 34 -0.08 30.90 10.28
N ILE A 35 0.50 29.84 9.73
CA ILE A 35 1.92 29.82 9.38
C ILE A 35 2.10 30.83 8.22
N PRO A 36 3.02 31.81 8.33
CA PRO A 36 3.25 32.80 7.28
C PRO A 36 3.61 32.14 5.94
N LEU A 37 2.99 32.61 4.85
CA LEU A 37 3.16 32.09 3.49
C LEU A 37 4.63 32.07 3.05
N ASP A 38 5.44 33.00 3.57
CA ASP A 38 6.86 33.17 3.26
C ASP A 38 7.72 31.99 3.76
N TYR A 39 7.24 31.24 4.76
CA TYR A 39 7.93 30.03 5.25
C TYR A 39 7.73 28.82 4.32
N GLN A 40 6.57 28.72 3.64
CA GLN A 40 6.29 27.63 2.69
C GLN A 40 7.00 27.81 1.35
N VAL A 41 7.20 29.06 0.91
CA VAL A 41 7.92 29.36 -0.34
C VAL A 41 9.42 29.08 -0.20
N LYS A 42 10.02 29.41 0.95
CA LYS A 42 11.43 29.07 1.23
C LYS A 42 11.67 27.56 1.30
N LEU A 43 10.77 26.78 1.90
CA LEU A 43 10.92 25.32 1.98
C LEU A 43 10.91 24.66 0.59
N ASN A 44 10.04 25.11 -0.32
CA ASN A 44 9.93 24.55 -1.66
C ASN A 44 11.10 24.96 -2.59
N ALA A 45 11.63 26.18 -2.44
CA ALA A 45 12.79 26.64 -3.20
C ALA A 45 14.09 25.95 -2.76
N THR A 46 14.26 25.63 -1.48
CA THR A 46 15.42 24.88 -0.97
C THR A 46 15.41 23.41 -1.39
N ILE A 47 14.23 22.81 -1.57
CA ILE A 47 14.10 21.41 -2.02
C ILE A 47 14.33 21.28 -3.53
N LEU A 48 13.83 22.21 -4.35
CA LEU A 48 14.01 22.16 -5.81
C LEU A 48 15.44 22.47 -6.28
N ASN A 49 16.19 23.30 -5.56
CA ASN A 49 17.57 23.65 -5.93
C ASN A 49 18.63 22.61 -5.47
N ARG A 50 18.25 21.58 -4.71
CA ARG A 50 19.14 20.46 -4.33
C ARG A 50 18.98 19.20 -5.19
N SER A 51 17.99 19.16 -6.09
CA SER A 51 17.62 17.94 -6.82
C SER A 51 18.24 17.77 -8.21
N LEU A 52 19.27 18.55 -8.56
CA LEU A 52 20.14 18.24 -9.70
C LEU A 52 21.58 18.13 -9.18
N PRO A 53 22.28 17.01 -9.38
CA PRO A 53 23.69 16.94 -9.04
C PRO A 53 24.44 17.94 -9.93
N ARG A 54 24.94 19.02 -9.32
CA ARG A 54 26.10 19.72 -9.88
C ARG A 54 27.30 18.82 -9.61
N ASP A 55 28.07 18.55 -10.65
CA ASP A 55 29.42 18.00 -10.54
C ASP A 55 30.30 19.00 -9.78
N SER A 56 30.21 19.04 -8.44
CA SER A 56 31.17 19.76 -7.61
C SER A 56 32.27 18.79 -7.18
N LYS A 57 33.45 18.96 -7.76
CA LYS A 57 34.66 18.17 -7.49
C LYS A 57 35.32 18.43 -6.12
N ASP A 58 34.81 19.37 -5.33
CA ASP A 58 35.46 19.79 -4.09
C ASP A 58 34.48 19.72 -2.92
N ASP A 59 34.46 18.57 -2.23
CA ASP A 59 34.12 18.46 -0.80
C ASP A 59 34.25 16.99 -0.37
N ALA A 60 35.49 16.49 -0.28
CA ALA A 60 35.80 15.25 0.44
C ALA A 60 35.72 15.50 1.96
N LYS A 61 34.57 15.99 2.46
CA LYS A 61 34.22 15.88 3.86
C LYS A 61 33.95 14.41 4.13
N THR A 62 34.59 13.87 5.16
CA THR A 62 34.45 12.49 5.65
C THR A 62 32.96 12.20 5.88
N GLU A 63 32.29 11.69 4.86
CA GLU A 63 30.87 11.35 4.93
C GLU A 63 30.78 10.20 5.93
N ALA A 64 30.16 10.46 7.08
CA ALA A 64 30.02 9.46 8.13
C ALA A 64 29.43 8.18 7.52
N ILE A 65 30.11 7.06 7.71
CA ILE A 65 29.70 5.76 7.16
C ILE A 65 28.28 5.46 7.67
N LYS A 66 27.30 5.49 6.77
CA LYS A 66 25.91 5.19 7.11
C LYS A 66 25.76 3.72 7.50
N PRO A 67 24.98 3.39 8.55
CA PRO A 67 24.72 2.00 8.91
C PRO A 67 23.92 1.29 7.82
N LEU A 68 23.94 -0.05 7.83
CA LEU A 68 23.16 -0.84 6.87
C LEU A 68 21.65 -0.71 7.11
N CYS A 69 20.88 -0.64 6.03
CA CYS A 69 19.41 -0.63 6.09
C CYS A 69 18.88 -2.01 6.48
N THR A 70 18.66 -2.24 7.77
CA THR A 70 18.13 -3.49 8.34
C THR A 70 16.77 -3.28 9.00
N GLU A 71 16.03 -4.36 9.23
CA GLU A 71 14.77 -4.29 9.98
C GLU A 71 14.93 -3.70 11.38
N LYS A 72 16.02 -4.08 12.06
CA LYS A 72 16.35 -3.57 13.39
C LYS A 72 16.49 -2.04 13.36
N LEU A 73 17.22 -1.52 12.39
CA LEU A 73 17.42 -0.07 12.26
C LEU A 73 16.10 0.67 11.97
N PHE A 74 15.23 0.11 11.13
CA PHE A 74 13.90 0.68 10.90
C PHE A 74 13.05 0.67 12.17
N LYS A 75 13.03 -0.44 12.93
CA LYS A 75 12.33 -0.51 14.23
C LYS A 75 12.87 0.51 15.23
N GLU A 76 14.18 0.67 15.33
CA GLU A 76 14.80 1.70 16.18
C GLU A 76 14.42 3.11 15.75
N TYR A 77 14.38 3.38 14.44
CA TYR A 77 13.92 4.66 13.91
C TYR A 77 12.46 4.92 14.31
N PHE A 78 11.56 3.97 14.08
CA PHE A 78 10.14 4.08 14.43
C PHE A 78 9.95 4.29 15.92
N LYS A 79 10.63 3.51 16.76
CA LYS A 79 10.59 3.63 18.22
C LYS A 79 11.05 4.99 18.71
N LYS A 80 12.07 5.58 18.06
CA LYS A 80 12.64 6.87 18.46
C LYS A 80 11.88 8.07 17.92
N LYS A 81 11.35 7.97 16.70
CA LYS A 81 10.83 9.13 15.96
C LYS A 81 9.31 9.13 15.82
N HIS A 82 8.63 8.01 16.06
CA HIS A 82 7.17 7.87 15.93
C HIS A 82 6.64 8.40 14.59
N THR A 83 7.42 8.20 13.52
CA THR A 83 7.09 8.63 12.16
C THR A 83 7.77 7.75 11.14
N LEU A 84 7.26 7.79 9.91
CA LEU A 84 7.93 7.22 8.74
C LEU A 84 9.13 8.09 8.33
N PRO A 85 10.26 7.49 7.88
CA PRO A 85 11.32 8.24 7.22
C PRO A 85 10.78 8.97 6.00
N THR A 86 11.18 10.23 5.83
CA THR A 86 10.67 11.10 4.76
C THR A 86 11.68 11.39 3.66
N ASN A 87 12.96 11.24 3.95
CA ASN A 87 14.03 11.64 3.05
C ASN A 87 14.55 10.41 2.32
N ALA A 88 14.18 10.31 1.06
CA ALA A 88 14.67 9.30 0.16
C ALA A 88 14.74 9.85 -1.25
N HIS A 89 15.73 9.39 -2.01
CA HIS A 89 15.89 9.76 -3.41
C HIS A 89 16.24 8.54 -4.26
N LEU A 90 15.77 8.58 -5.50
CA LEU A 90 16.02 7.54 -6.49
C LEU A 90 17.49 7.56 -6.89
N VAL A 91 18.16 6.42 -6.80
CA VAL A 91 19.49 6.20 -7.38
C VAL A 91 19.39 5.12 -8.44
N VAL A 92 19.94 5.39 -9.62
CA VAL A 92 20.07 4.42 -10.71
C VAL A 92 21.54 4.08 -10.88
N SER A 93 21.95 2.91 -10.40
CA SER A 93 23.35 2.47 -10.51
C SER A 93 23.57 1.74 -11.82
N LYS A 94 24.41 2.31 -12.69
CA LYS A 94 24.86 1.65 -13.92
C LYS A 94 25.69 0.42 -13.62
N VAL A 95 26.53 0.48 -12.58
CA VAL A 95 27.43 -0.61 -12.16
C VAL A 95 26.62 -1.83 -11.68
N LEU A 96 25.62 -1.59 -10.83
CA LEU A 96 24.78 -2.65 -10.29
C LEU A 96 23.60 -3.02 -11.22
N LYS A 97 23.44 -2.30 -12.35
CA LYS A 97 22.31 -2.42 -13.29
C LYS A 97 20.93 -2.39 -12.61
N GLN A 98 20.82 -1.68 -11.49
CA GLN A 98 19.60 -1.65 -10.66
C GLN A 98 19.30 -0.24 -10.16
N ALA A 99 18.03 -0.02 -9.82
CA ALA A 99 17.59 1.19 -9.16
C ALA A 99 17.30 0.88 -7.68
N TYR A 100 17.58 1.83 -6.78
CA TYR A 100 17.29 1.71 -5.35
C TYR A 100 17.03 3.08 -4.73
N MET A 101 16.39 3.11 -3.57
CA MET A 101 16.19 4.31 -2.77
C MET A 101 17.40 4.54 -1.88
N LEU A 102 18.04 5.70 -1.99
CA LEU A 102 19.05 6.14 -1.02
C LEU A 102 18.34 6.87 0.13
N LEU A 103 18.59 6.41 1.35
CA LEU A 103 17.98 6.92 2.57
C LEU A 103 19.00 7.73 3.38
N ASP A 104 18.53 8.73 4.11
CA ASP A 104 19.41 9.53 4.97
C ASP A 104 19.93 8.72 6.16
N MET A 105 19.09 7.82 6.70
CA MET A 105 19.38 7.05 7.90
C MET A 105 20.28 5.84 7.68
N CYS A 106 20.42 5.33 6.45
CA CYS A 106 21.11 4.07 6.18
C CYS A 106 21.52 3.90 4.72
N ALA A 107 22.38 2.92 4.46
CA ALA A 107 22.80 2.48 3.14
C ALA A 107 22.46 1.00 2.89
N PHE A 108 22.20 0.64 1.64
CA PHE A 108 21.98 -0.76 1.24
C PHE A 108 23.30 -1.38 0.79
N ASN A 109 23.56 -2.65 1.16
CA ASN A 109 24.69 -3.41 0.65
C ASN A 109 24.22 -4.46 -0.36
N PHE A 110 24.45 -4.20 -1.64
CA PHE A 110 24.09 -5.11 -2.72
C PHE A 110 25.27 -5.95 -3.25
N ARG A 111 26.45 -5.89 -2.62
CA ARG A 111 27.66 -6.54 -3.15
C ARG A 111 27.64 -8.06 -3.03
N ASN A 112 27.02 -8.58 -1.97
CA ASN A 112 27.21 -9.97 -1.57
C ASN A 112 26.03 -10.89 -1.92
N THR A 113 24.83 -10.35 -2.12
CA THR A 113 23.63 -11.15 -2.39
C THR A 113 22.60 -10.29 -3.12
N THR A 114 22.01 -10.83 -4.19
CA THR A 114 20.89 -10.20 -4.89
C THR A 114 19.61 -10.34 -4.07
N VAL A 115 18.63 -9.45 -4.28
CA VAL A 115 17.32 -9.56 -3.63
C VAL A 115 16.70 -10.95 -3.87
N ALA A 116 16.77 -11.45 -5.10
CA ALA A 116 16.24 -12.77 -5.45
C ALA A 116 16.91 -13.90 -4.64
N GLY A 117 18.25 -13.96 -4.62
CA GLY A 117 18.97 -15.00 -3.88
C GLY A 117 18.80 -14.90 -2.36
N CYS A 118 18.52 -13.72 -1.83
CA CYS A 118 18.16 -13.58 -0.41
C CYS A 118 16.76 -14.13 -0.11
N LEU A 119 15.76 -13.80 -0.92
CA LEU A 119 14.39 -14.26 -0.72
C LEU A 119 14.31 -15.79 -0.83
N GLU A 120 15.07 -16.37 -1.75
CA GLU A 120 15.27 -17.81 -1.86
C GLU A 120 15.84 -18.41 -0.56
N LYS A 121 16.94 -17.87 -0.03
CA LYS A 121 17.54 -18.33 1.24
C LYS A 121 16.58 -18.20 2.43
N LYS A 122 15.65 -17.26 2.37
CA LYS A 122 14.59 -17.09 3.37
C LYS A 122 13.37 -18.00 3.13
N GLY A 123 13.40 -18.84 2.10
CA GLY A 123 12.33 -19.78 1.79
C GLY A 123 11.05 -19.12 1.28
N VAL A 124 11.13 -17.90 0.73
CA VAL A 124 9.97 -17.19 0.17
C VAL A 124 9.58 -17.85 -1.15
N ARG A 125 8.38 -18.43 -1.21
CA ARG A 125 7.82 -19.13 -2.38
C ARG A 125 6.61 -18.41 -2.96
N LYS A 126 5.96 -17.54 -2.20
CA LYS A 126 4.79 -16.77 -2.64
C LYS A 126 4.82 -15.35 -2.11
N LEU A 127 4.71 -14.40 -3.03
CA LEU A 127 4.59 -12.98 -2.77
C LEU A 127 3.30 -12.46 -3.42
N THR A 128 2.47 -11.78 -2.63
CA THR A 128 1.27 -11.11 -3.15
C THR A 128 1.40 -9.60 -2.98
N VAL A 129 1.08 -8.83 -4.03
CA VAL A 129 0.99 -7.37 -3.98
C VAL A 129 -0.47 -6.97 -4.15
N LEU A 130 -1.02 -6.29 -3.14
CA LEU A 130 -2.41 -5.86 -3.08
C LEU A 130 -2.48 -4.34 -3.19
N GLY A 131 -3.37 -3.83 -4.05
CA GLY A 131 -3.64 -2.39 -4.17
C GLY A 131 -4.10 -2.02 -5.58
N ASP A 132 -3.95 -0.74 -5.93
CA ASP A 132 -4.43 -0.18 -7.19
C ASP A 132 -3.42 -0.29 -8.35
N MET A 133 -3.45 0.65 -9.30
CA MET A 133 -2.50 0.71 -10.40
C MET A 133 -1.03 0.78 -9.96
N HIS A 134 -0.71 1.39 -8.82
CA HIS A 134 0.66 1.46 -8.32
C HIS A 134 1.12 0.11 -7.79
N ALA A 135 0.23 -0.62 -7.11
CA ALA A 135 0.47 -2.00 -6.69
C ALA A 135 0.79 -2.90 -7.88
N ARG A 136 0.08 -2.74 -8.99
CA ARG A 136 0.42 -3.44 -10.24
C ARG A 136 1.82 -3.11 -10.72
N GLN A 137 2.21 -1.83 -10.73
CA GLN A 137 3.56 -1.43 -11.13
C GLN A 137 4.63 -1.98 -10.18
N TYR A 138 4.36 -2.04 -8.88
CA TYR A 138 5.24 -2.68 -7.92
C TYR A 138 5.37 -4.19 -8.18
N ALA A 139 4.27 -4.91 -8.42
CA ALA A 139 4.34 -6.33 -8.81
C ALA A 139 5.17 -6.55 -10.10
N MET A 140 4.99 -5.68 -11.11
CA MET A 140 5.81 -5.69 -12.32
C MET A 140 7.28 -5.37 -12.06
N ALA A 141 7.56 -4.46 -11.13
CA ALA A 141 8.92 -4.16 -10.71
C ALA A 141 9.59 -5.36 -10.04
N ILE A 142 8.88 -6.11 -9.19
CA ILE A 142 9.40 -7.35 -8.60
C ILE A 142 9.77 -8.34 -9.69
N MET A 143 8.87 -8.60 -10.65
CA MET A 143 9.18 -9.51 -11.77
C MET A 143 10.44 -9.10 -12.53
N ARG A 144 10.66 -7.80 -12.76
CA ARG A 144 11.88 -7.30 -13.42
C ARG A 144 13.13 -7.44 -12.56
N ILE A 145 13.03 -7.24 -11.25
CA ILE A 145 14.16 -7.48 -10.32
C ILE A 145 14.59 -8.96 -10.39
N PHE A 146 13.64 -9.87 -10.44
CA PHE A 146 13.88 -11.31 -10.61
C PHE A 146 14.44 -11.62 -12.00
N ALA A 147 13.89 -11.06 -13.07
CA ALA A 147 14.41 -11.23 -14.42
C ALA A 147 15.88 -10.76 -14.56
N ASN A 148 16.22 -9.63 -13.94
CA ASN A 148 17.60 -9.14 -13.88
C ASN A 148 18.54 -10.04 -13.06
N SER A 149 17.99 -10.96 -12.27
CA SER A 149 18.70 -11.97 -11.49
C SER A 149 18.62 -13.36 -12.13
N SER A 150 18.39 -13.41 -13.45
CA SER A 150 18.33 -14.65 -14.25
C SER A 150 17.13 -15.58 -13.97
N PHE A 151 16.05 -15.05 -13.39
CA PHE A 151 14.78 -15.76 -13.33
C PHE A 151 13.96 -15.54 -14.60
N GLU A 152 13.28 -16.57 -15.08
CA GLU A 152 12.26 -16.46 -16.11
C GLU A 152 10.88 -16.39 -15.44
N CYS A 153 10.03 -15.45 -15.86
CA CYS A 153 8.74 -15.18 -15.22
C CYS A 153 7.58 -15.35 -16.20
N ASP A 154 6.80 -16.41 -16.00
CA ASP A 154 5.63 -16.72 -16.82
C ASP A 154 4.34 -16.27 -16.17
N MET A 155 3.39 -15.81 -16.99
CA MET A 155 2.04 -15.51 -16.54
C MET A 155 1.23 -16.80 -16.50
N ILE A 156 0.91 -17.27 -15.29
CA ILE A 156 0.11 -18.48 -15.10
C ILE A 156 -1.39 -18.16 -15.19
N ARG A 157 -1.79 -16.99 -14.71
CA ARG A 157 -3.20 -16.63 -14.63
C ARG A 157 -3.42 -15.13 -14.69
N LYS A 158 -4.53 -14.71 -15.27
CA LYS A 158 -4.97 -13.31 -15.31
C LYS A 158 -6.48 -13.27 -15.38
N GLU A 159 -7.09 -12.31 -14.71
CA GLU A 159 -8.54 -12.12 -14.85
C GLU A 159 -8.90 -11.92 -16.32
N LYS A 160 -9.90 -12.66 -16.80
CA LYS A 160 -10.45 -12.53 -18.14
C LYS A 160 -11.16 -11.19 -18.30
N ILE A 161 -11.30 -10.76 -19.55
CA ILE A 161 -12.18 -9.63 -19.87
C ILE A 161 -13.59 -10.21 -19.93
N VAL A 162 -14.42 -9.89 -18.95
CA VAL A 162 -15.85 -10.21 -18.99
C VAL A 162 -16.56 -9.07 -19.72
N TYR A 163 -17.07 -9.36 -20.91
CA TYR A 163 -17.86 -8.40 -21.68
C TYR A 163 -19.29 -8.42 -21.15
N SER A 164 -19.63 -7.43 -20.32
CA SER A 164 -21.03 -7.11 -20.06
C SER A 164 -21.53 -6.20 -21.18
N ASP A 165 -22.57 -6.65 -21.88
CA ASP A 165 -23.48 -5.80 -22.67
C ASP A 165 -22.94 -5.28 -24.02
N GLY A 166 -22.08 -6.05 -24.71
CA GLY A 166 -21.61 -5.68 -26.06
C GLY A 166 -20.59 -4.54 -26.10
N HIS A 167 -20.18 -4.02 -24.94
CA HIS A 167 -19.09 -3.06 -24.82
C HIS A 167 -17.78 -3.78 -24.52
N ASN A 168 -16.71 -3.41 -25.24
CA ASN A 168 -15.38 -4.06 -25.25
C ASN A 168 -14.58 -4.05 -23.92
N LYS A 169 -15.21 -3.97 -22.74
CA LYS A 169 -14.59 -3.49 -21.51
C LYS A 169 -15.14 -4.20 -20.26
N SER A 170 -14.30 -5.02 -19.61
CA SER A 170 -14.61 -5.67 -18.32
C SER A 170 -14.52 -4.69 -17.17
N THR A 171 -15.67 -4.24 -16.69
CA THR A 171 -15.83 -3.54 -15.41
C THR A 171 -16.13 -4.51 -14.27
N VAL A 172 -16.44 -5.76 -14.56
CA VAL A 172 -16.81 -6.78 -13.57
C VAL A 172 -15.58 -7.65 -13.23
N PRO A 173 -15.36 -8.03 -11.96
CA PRO A 173 -14.35 -9.03 -11.60
C PRO A 173 -14.59 -10.38 -12.27
N ASP A 174 -13.52 -11.05 -12.66
CA ASP A 174 -13.61 -12.38 -13.26
C ASP A 174 -13.89 -13.43 -12.18
N LYS A 175 -15.12 -13.95 -12.14
CA LYS A 175 -15.50 -15.02 -11.20
C LYS A 175 -14.57 -16.22 -11.31
N GLU A 176 -14.14 -16.60 -12.51
CA GLU A 176 -13.32 -17.80 -12.72
C GLU A 176 -11.93 -17.64 -12.08
N TYR A 177 -11.35 -16.45 -12.18
CA TYR A 177 -10.09 -16.14 -11.53
C TYR A 177 -10.15 -16.37 -10.01
N TYR A 178 -11.21 -15.88 -9.37
CA TYR A 178 -11.37 -15.99 -7.92
C TYR A 178 -12.00 -17.32 -7.48
N SER A 179 -12.72 -18.02 -8.37
CA SER A 179 -13.41 -19.26 -8.05
C SER A 179 -12.54 -20.48 -7.99
N HIS A 180 -11.39 -20.44 -8.66
CA HIS A 180 -10.42 -21.52 -8.67
C HIS A 180 -10.00 -21.99 -7.26
N ARG A 181 -10.19 -21.17 -6.22
CA ARG A 181 -9.86 -21.50 -4.82
C ARG A 181 -11.05 -21.51 -3.86
N SER A 182 -12.25 -21.14 -4.33
CA SER A 182 -13.44 -21.04 -3.48
C SER A 182 -14.51 -21.98 -4.03
N TYR A 183 -14.45 -23.25 -3.66
CA TYR A 183 -15.37 -24.27 -4.17
C TYR A 183 -16.83 -23.94 -3.79
N GLY A 184 -17.72 -23.89 -4.78
CA GLY A 184 -19.19 -23.93 -4.59
C GLY A 184 -19.91 -22.64 -4.14
N GLN A 185 -19.21 -21.57 -3.77
CA GLN A 185 -19.84 -20.37 -3.17
C GLN A 185 -20.20 -19.23 -4.16
N TRP A 186 -20.01 -19.44 -5.46
CA TRP A 186 -20.09 -18.35 -6.46
C TRP A 186 -21.48 -17.96 -6.92
N SER A 187 -22.48 -18.79 -6.66
CA SER A 187 -23.87 -18.52 -7.00
C SER A 187 -24.42 -17.32 -6.22
N THR A 188 -23.89 -17.05 -5.03
CA THR A 188 -24.30 -15.92 -4.17
C THR A 188 -23.34 -14.73 -4.23
N ALA A 189 -22.35 -14.76 -5.13
CA ALA A 189 -21.40 -13.67 -5.30
C ALA A 189 -22.07 -12.45 -5.94
N GLU A 190 -22.12 -11.37 -5.18
CA GLU A 190 -22.50 -10.04 -5.65
C GLU A 190 -21.26 -9.35 -6.21
N LEU A 191 -21.32 -8.93 -7.47
CA LEU A 191 -20.20 -8.28 -8.16
C LEU A 191 -20.48 -6.78 -8.31
N GLY A 192 -19.56 -5.98 -7.78
CA GLY A 192 -19.51 -4.55 -8.02
C GLY A 192 -18.79 -4.21 -9.32
N LEU A 193 -19.01 -2.99 -9.80
CA LEU A 193 -18.32 -2.46 -10.98
C LEU A 193 -16.99 -1.80 -10.61
N ARG A 194 -15.99 -1.99 -11.48
CA ARG A 194 -14.73 -1.28 -11.48
C ARG A 194 -14.89 0.05 -12.18
N ASN A 195 -14.39 1.10 -11.55
CA ASN A 195 -14.25 2.41 -12.18
C ASN A 195 -13.15 2.45 -13.26
N ASN A 196 -12.25 1.46 -13.27
CA ASN A 196 -11.20 1.34 -14.29
C ASN A 196 -11.15 -0.04 -14.95
N LYS A 197 -11.03 -0.03 -16.28
CA LYS A 197 -11.13 -1.18 -17.19
C LYS A 197 -9.81 -1.91 -17.40
N GLN A 198 -8.69 -1.35 -16.93
CA GLN A 198 -7.36 -1.88 -17.24
C GLN A 198 -6.73 -2.68 -16.10
N TRP A 199 -7.28 -2.60 -14.89
CA TRP A 199 -6.62 -3.11 -13.70
C TRP A 199 -7.25 -4.44 -13.32
N ARG A 200 -6.50 -5.50 -13.60
CA ARG A 200 -6.91 -6.90 -13.47
C ARG A 200 -5.85 -7.66 -12.69
N SER A 201 -6.30 -8.46 -11.74
CA SER A 201 -5.45 -9.35 -10.97
C SER A 201 -4.76 -10.35 -11.89
N SER A 202 -3.53 -10.71 -11.53
CA SER A 202 -2.71 -11.65 -12.30
C SER A 202 -1.76 -12.38 -11.39
N MET A 203 -1.42 -13.60 -11.77
CA MET A 203 -0.46 -14.45 -11.08
C MET A 203 0.61 -14.88 -12.06
N HIS A 204 1.85 -14.77 -11.61
CA HIS A 204 3.04 -15.14 -12.34
C HIS A 204 3.86 -16.12 -11.51
N THR A 205 4.62 -16.97 -12.18
CA THR A 205 5.62 -17.83 -11.55
C THR A 205 6.97 -17.47 -12.16
N CYS A 206 7.90 -17.06 -11.30
CA CYS A 206 9.28 -16.83 -11.67
C CYS A 206 10.11 -18.05 -11.26
N PHE A 207 10.89 -18.63 -12.17
CA PHE A 207 11.74 -19.78 -11.89
C PHE A 207 13.19 -19.50 -12.28
N ALA A 208 14.12 -20.08 -11.53
CA ALA A 208 15.54 -20.11 -11.87
C ALA A 208 16.11 -21.49 -11.56
N LEU A 209 17.09 -21.90 -12.37
CA LEU A 209 17.96 -23.03 -12.06
C LEU A 209 19.01 -22.57 -11.06
N THR A 210 19.08 -23.25 -9.93
CA THR A 210 20.10 -23.03 -8.92
C THR A 210 21.40 -23.72 -9.31
N LYS A 211 22.49 -23.44 -8.58
CA LYS A 211 23.81 -24.04 -8.83
C LYS A 211 23.82 -25.56 -8.65
N ASP A 212 22.95 -26.08 -7.78
CA ASP A 212 22.74 -27.51 -7.53
C ASP A 212 21.73 -28.15 -8.50
N SER A 213 21.33 -27.45 -9.57
CA SER A 213 20.33 -27.91 -10.53
C SER A 213 18.93 -28.13 -9.95
N SER A 214 18.64 -27.58 -8.76
CA SER A 214 17.28 -27.50 -8.26
C SER A 214 16.54 -26.32 -8.91
N ILE A 215 15.22 -26.43 -9.02
CA ILE A 215 14.38 -25.36 -9.57
C ILE A 215 13.84 -24.57 -8.39
N HIS A 216 14.27 -23.32 -8.25
CA HIS A 216 13.63 -22.40 -7.33
C HIS A 216 12.50 -21.66 -8.04
N SER A 217 11.29 -21.73 -7.49
CA SER A 217 10.12 -21.03 -8.02
C SER A 217 9.53 -20.05 -7.00
N LEU A 218 9.25 -18.83 -7.46
CA LEU A 218 8.53 -17.80 -6.72
C LEU A 218 7.24 -17.45 -7.44
N ASN A 219 6.11 -17.60 -6.75
CA ASN A 219 4.81 -17.13 -7.23
C ASN A 219 4.60 -15.66 -6.86
N ILE A 220 4.34 -14.81 -7.85
CA ILE A 220 4.04 -13.39 -7.67
C ILE A 220 2.60 -13.13 -8.10
N GLU A 221 1.74 -12.74 -7.16
CA GLU A 221 0.33 -12.48 -7.40
C GLU A 221 0.01 -10.99 -7.19
N TYR A 222 -0.49 -10.31 -8.21
CA TYR A 222 -1.09 -8.99 -8.07
C TYR A 222 -2.61 -9.14 -7.87
N LEU A 223 -3.12 -8.61 -6.77
CA LEU A 223 -4.55 -8.53 -6.48
C LEU A 223 -4.99 -7.07 -6.55
N ASN A 224 -5.95 -6.79 -7.43
CA ASN A 224 -6.48 -5.45 -7.63
C ASN A 224 -7.39 -5.06 -6.46
N MET A 225 -7.10 -3.94 -5.79
CA MET A 225 -7.87 -3.31 -4.73
C MET A 225 -7.82 -1.80 -4.89
N MET A 226 -8.92 -1.21 -5.39
CA MET A 226 -8.95 0.22 -5.71
C MET A 226 -9.29 1.12 -4.52
N ASN A 227 -9.97 0.58 -3.50
CA ASN A 227 -10.34 1.29 -2.28
C ASN A 227 -10.14 0.34 -1.09
N LEU A 228 -10.16 0.87 0.13
CA LEU A 228 -9.98 0.07 1.36
C LEU A 228 -11.28 -0.55 1.89
N THR A 229 -12.42 -0.16 1.33
CA THR A 229 -13.77 -0.61 1.72
C THR A 229 -14.61 -0.80 0.47
N SER A 230 -14.20 -1.70 -0.42
CA SER A 230 -14.86 -1.89 -1.70
C SER A 230 -15.91 -3.00 -1.65
N LYS A 231 -16.99 -2.83 -2.40
CA LYS A 231 -17.99 -3.89 -2.65
C LYS A 231 -17.74 -4.53 -4.02
N LEU A 232 -16.48 -4.66 -4.40
CA LEU A 232 -16.10 -5.12 -5.73
C LEU A 232 -16.55 -6.57 -5.97
N LEU A 233 -16.41 -7.40 -4.94
CA LEU A 233 -16.91 -8.77 -4.92
C LEU A 233 -17.22 -9.09 -3.47
N THR A 234 -18.48 -9.35 -3.18
CA THR A 234 -18.98 -9.69 -1.85
C THR A 234 -19.72 -11.01 -1.93
N LEU A 235 -19.73 -11.75 -0.81
CA LEU A 235 -20.43 -13.01 -0.72
C LEU A 235 -21.46 -12.92 0.39
N ARG A 236 -22.75 -13.10 0.03
CA ARG A 236 -23.79 -13.34 1.03
C ARG A 236 -23.83 -14.83 1.29
N GLY A 237 -23.18 -15.23 2.37
CA GLY A 237 -23.14 -16.62 2.82
C GLY A 237 -24.49 -17.08 3.35
N TRP A 238 -24.73 -18.40 3.28
CA TRP A 238 -25.87 -19.06 3.94
C TRP A 238 -25.50 -19.55 5.34
N THR A 239 -24.21 -19.73 5.61
CA THR A 239 -23.64 -20.18 6.89
C THR A 239 -22.54 -19.23 7.37
N GLU A 240 -22.39 -19.14 8.69
CA GLU A 240 -21.35 -18.35 9.34
C GLU A 240 -19.96 -18.78 8.82
N GLY A 241 -19.12 -17.81 8.43
CA GLY A 241 -17.79 -18.07 7.86
C GLY A 241 -17.72 -18.11 6.33
N THR A 242 -18.85 -18.10 5.61
CA THR A 242 -18.89 -18.04 4.13
C THR A 242 -19.33 -16.68 3.58
N SER A 243 -19.69 -15.75 4.46
CA SER A 243 -20.03 -14.38 4.09
C SER A 243 -18.81 -13.46 4.11
N ALA A 244 -18.82 -12.47 3.22
CA ALA A 244 -17.91 -11.34 3.19
C ALA A 244 -18.66 -10.09 2.71
N ASP A 245 -18.75 -9.09 3.57
CA ASP A 245 -19.51 -7.85 3.32
C ASP A 245 -18.69 -6.82 2.54
N THR A 246 -17.38 -7.03 2.49
CA THR A 246 -16.43 -6.26 1.70
C THR A 246 -15.56 -7.16 0.84
N TYR A 247 -14.98 -6.59 -0.20
CA TYR A 247 -14.03 -7.28 -1.05
C TYR A 247 -12.75 -7.64 -0.31
N GLU A 248 -12.33 -6.78 0.62
CA GLU A 248 -11.14 -7.01 1.42
C GLU A 248 -11.35 -8.20 2.38
N GLU A 249 -12.53 -8.31 3.00
CA GLU A 249 -12.93 -9.52 3.72
C GLU A 249 -12.96 -10.74 2.80
N PHE A 250 -13.56 -10.64 1.62
CA PHE A 250 -13.59 -11.74 0.67
C PHE A 250 -12.18 -12.24 0.35
N LEU A 251 -11.25 -11.33 0.07
CA LEU A 251 -9.88 -11.68 -0.28
C LEU A 251 -9.20 -12.48 0.84
N PHE A 252 -9.26 -12.00 2.08
CA PHE A 252 -8.52 -12.63 3.18
C PHE A 252 -9.26 -13.81 3.81
N LYS A 253 -10.57 -13.70 4.01
CA LYS A 253 -11.39 -14.73 4.68
C LYS A 253 -11.70 -15.92 3.77
N ILE A 254 -11.81 -15.70 2.46
CA ILE A 254 -12.32 -16.70 1.52
C ILE A 254 -11.26 -17.05 0.47
N TYR A 255 -10.80 -16.06 -0.32
CA TYR A 255 -9.91 -16.34 -1.45
C TYR A 255 -8.50 -16.83 -1.06
N LEU A 256 -7.92 -16.25 0.00
CA LEU A 256 -6.58 -16.58 0.49
C LEU A 256 -6.57 -17.57 1.66
N ARG A 257 -7.73 -17.97 2.19
CA ARG A 257 -7.89 -18.71 3.45
C ARG A 257 -6.87 -19.85 3.64
N ASP A 258 -6.73 -20.70 2.63
CA ASP A 258 -5.89 -21.91 2.70
C ASP A 258 -4.56 -21.76 1.95
N ASN A 259 -4.25 -20.56 1.45
CA ASN A 259 -3.09 -20.31 0.59
C ASN A 259 -2.62 -18.86 0.72
N PHE A 260 -2.33 -18.42 1.95
CA PHE A 260 -1.72 -17.13 2.19
C PHE A 260 -0.28 -17.07 1.63
N PRO A 261 0.18 -15.90 1.16
CA PRO A 261 1.57 -15.74 0.72
C PRO A 261 2.53 -15.74 1.93
N ASP A 262 3.80 -16.01 1.67
CA ASP A 262 4.86 -15.81 2.66
C ASP A 262 5.06 -14.30 2.90
N VAL A 263 4.91 -13.49 1.85
CA VAL A 263 4.98 -12.03 1.90
C VAL A 263 3.76 -11.39 1.24
N LEU A 264 3.01 -10.60 2.00
CA LEU A 264 1.90 -9.78 1.54
C LEU A 264 2.31 -8.30 1.55
N VAL A 265 2.52 -7.73 0.36
CA VAL A 265 2.80 -6.30 0.17
C VAL A 265 1.48 -5.57 -0.04
N ILE A 266 1.09 -4.73 0.92
CA ILE A 266 -0.13 -3.91 0.82
C ILE A 266 0.27 -2.49 0.46
N VAL A 267 -0.11 -2.08 -0.73
CA VAL A 267 0.11 -0.72 -1.23
C VAL A 267 -1.16 0.06 -1.00
N LEU A 268 -1.05 1.15 -0.24
CA LEU A 268 -2.17 2.01 0.07
C LEU A 268 -2.72 2.64 -1.23
N PRO A 269 -3.95 2.31 -1.69
CA PRO A 269 -4.46 2.75 -2.99
C PRO A 269 -4.63 4.27 -3.02
N GLU A 270 -4.53 4.93 -4.17
CA GLU A 270 -4.80 6.37 -4.30
C GLU A 270 -6.22 6.74 -3.87
N ASP A 271 -6.41 7.94 -3.31
CA ASP A 271 -7.77 8.41 -2.98
C ASP A 271 -8.40 9.12 -4.17
N HIS A 272 -8.82 8.31 -5.14
CA HIS A 272 -9.48 8.81 -6.35
C HIS A 272 -10.80 9.56 -6.07
N ARG A 273 -11.44 9.32 -4.92
CA ARG A 273 -12.70 9.96 -4.53
C ARG A 273 -12.49 11.24 -3.74
N ARG A 274 -11.25 11.55 -3.34
CA ARG A 274 -10.89 12.71 -2.52
C ARG A 274 -11.77 12.78 -1.27
N GLN A 275 -11.95 11.64 -0.61
CA GLN A 275 -12.72 11.54 0.62
C GLN A 275 -12.21 12.51 1.67
N VAL A 276 -13.08 12.96 2.56
CA VAL A 276 -12.63 13.78 3.69
C VAL A 276 -11.80 12.93 4.65
N LEU A 277 -10.82 13.55 5.31
CA LEU A 277 -9.86 12.84 6.16
C LEU A 277 -10.51 11.91 7.23
N PRO A 278 -11.63 12.26 7.89
CA PRO A 278 -12.30 11.34 8.83
C PRO A 278 -12.74 10.01 8.20
N GLU A 279 -13.31 10.04 7.00
CA GLU A 279 -13.74 8.82 6.28
C GLU A 279 -12.54 7.97 5.89
N GLN A 280 -11.48 8.60 5.39
CA GLN A 280 -10.23 7.89 5.07
C GLN A 280 -9.64 7.19 6.29
N LYS A 281 -9.68 7.85 7.45
CA LYS A 281 -9.20 7.28 8.72
C LYS A 281 -10.03 6.08 9.15
N ALA A 282 -11.36 6.17 9.07
CA ALA A 282 -12.25 5.07 9.38
C ALA A 282 -12.00 3.87 8.45
N ALA A 283 -11.85 4.11 7.14
CA ALA A 283 -11.55 3.09 6.15
C ALA A 283 -10.20 2.41 6.39
N ILE A 284 -9.14 3.17 6.69
CA ILE A 284 -7.82 2.61 7.04
C ILE A 284 -7.91 1.74 8.29
N LYS A 285 -8.58 2.23 9.35
CA LYS A 285 -8.73 1.46 10.58
C LYS A 285 -9.48 0.15 10.33
N ALA A 286 -10.65 0.22 9.67
CA ALA A 286 -11.43 -0.97 9.35
C ALA A 286 -10.63 -1.98 8.52
N PHE A 287 -9.88 -1.51 7.51
CA PHE A 287 -9.04 -2.37 6.69
C PHE A 287 -7.90 -3.03 7.48
N VAL A 288 -7.23 -2.28 8.37
CA VAL A 288 -6.19 -2.84 9.23
C VAL A 288 -6.76 -3.91 10.16
N GLU A 289 -7.96 -3.71 10.72
CA GLU A 289 -8.62 -4.72 11.55
C GLU A 289 -8.94 -5.99 10.75
N ILE A 290 -9.45 -5.87 9.51
CA ILE A 290 -9.66 -7.03 8.62
C ILE A 290 -8.35 -7.79 8.39
N VAL A 291 -7.25 -7.07 8.11
CA VAL A 291 -5.93 -7.69 7.92
C VAL A 291 -5.49 -8.43 9.19
N LYS A 292 -5.61 -7.81 10.36
CA LYS A 292 -5.25 -8.44 11.65
C LYS A 292 -6.10 -9.66 11.96
N GLN A 293 -7.37 -9.63 11.60
CA GLN A 293 -8.32 -10.70 11.88
C GLN A 293 -8.07 -11.94 11.03
N TYR A 294 -7.74 -11.77 9.74
CA TYR A 294 -7.74 -12.88 8.78
C TYR A 294 -6.37 -13.25 8.22
N VAL A 295 -5.36 -12.38 8.28
CA VAL A 295 -4.01 -12.71 7.80
C VAL A 295 -3.25 -13.45 8.91
N PRO A 296 -2.76 -14.68 8.66
CA PRO A 296 -2.06 -15.45 9.67
C PRO A 296 -0.71 -14.83 10.03
N ALA A 297 -0.26 -15.03 11.27
CA ALA A 297 1.02 -14.51 11.75
C ALA A 297 2.24 -15.06 10.98
N SER A 298 2.10 -16.19 10.29
CA SER A 298 3.12 -16.76 9.40
C SER A 298 3.35 -15.92 8.13
N THR A 299 2.38 -15.08 7.74
CA THR A 299 2.51 -14.19 6.59
C THR A 299 3.17 -12.87 7.02
N ARG A 300 4.25 -12.51 6.36
CA ARG A 300 4.86 -11.20 6.53
C ARG A 300 4.07 -10.13 5.78
N VAL A 301 3.50 -9.18 6.49
CA VAL A 301 2.76 -8.04 5.93
C VAL A 301 3.69 -6.83 5.80
N VAL A 302 3.77 -6.26 4.60
CA VAL A 302 4.59 -5.08 4.30
C VAL A 302 3.69 -3.96 3.81
N TRP A 303 3.54 -2.93 4.63
CA TRP A 303 2.73 -1.75 4.32
C TRP A 303 3.55 -0.73 3.52
N VAL A 304 3.11 -0.44 2.29
CA VAL A 304 3.71 0.55 1.40
C VAL A 304 2.82 1.80 1.35
N PRO A 305 3.27 2.93 1.94
CA PRO A 305 2.51 4.18 1.92
C PRO A 305 2.28 4.71 0.50
N ALA A 306 1.26 5.54 0.32
CA ALA A 306 0.91 6.10 -1.00
C ALA A 306 1.95 7.14 -1.48
N THR A 307 2.11 7.25 -2.79
CA THR A 307 2.94 8.27 -3.45
C THR A 307 2.21 9.61 -3.55
N ALA A 308 2.93 10.69 -3.83
CA ALA A 308 2.33 12.00 -4.09
C ALA A 308 1.46 11.97 -5.35
N GLU A 309 0.29 12.59 -5.25
CA GLU A 309 -0.67 12.74 -6.34
C GLU A 309 -0.61 14.18 -6.91
N VAL A 310 -0.75 14.31 -8.23
CA VAL A 310 -0.85 15.62 -8.90
C VAL A 310 -2.27 15.82 -9.39
N GLU A 311 -2.81 17.01 -9.12
CA GLU A 311 -4.04 17.44 -9.77
C GLU A 311 -3.86 17.49 -11.29
N ARG A 312 -4.57 16.60 -11.99
CA ARG A 312 -4.72 16.73 -13.45
C ARG A 312 -5.33 18.09 -13.75
N LYS A 313 -4.70 18.81 -14.69
CA LYS A 313 -4.81 20.26 -15.07
C LYS A 313 -6.19 20.92 -15.23
N LYS A 314 -7.31 20.34 -14.78
CA LYS A 314 -8.66 20.83 -15.07
C LYS A 314 -9.22 21.91 -14.14
N GLN A 315 -8.56 22.30 -13.04
CA GLN A 315 -9.05 23.38 -12.17
C GLN A 315 -8.01 24.50 -11.98
N LYS A 316 -8.45 25.75 -12.21
CA LYS A 316 -7.64 26.99 -12.24
C LYS A 316 -7.04 27.40 -10.88
N LYS A 317 -7.24 26.62 -9.82
CA LYS A 317 -6.66 26.86 -8.49
C LYS A 317 -6.05 25.56 -7.99
N LYS A 318 -4.73 25.40 -8.21
CA LYS A 318 -3.94 24.29 -7.67
C LYS A 318 -3.92 24.41 -6.15
N LYS A 319 -4.77 23.67 -5.44
CA LYS A 319 -4.47 23.35 -4.04
C LYS A 319 -3.75 22.00 -4.07
N PRO A 320 -2.58 21.87 -3.43
CA PRO A 320 -1.91 20.58 -3.38
C PRO A 320 -2.83 19.56 -2.69
N ILE A 321 -3.36 18.58 -3.43
CA ILE A 321 -3.92 17.33 -2.85
C ILE A 321 -2.88 16.60 -2.00
N SER A 322 -1.62 16.94 -2.26
CA SER A 322 -0.39 16.40 -1.73
C SER A 322 -0.35 16.31 -0.18
N GLU A 323 -0.89 17.29 0.56
CA GLU A 323 -0.88 17.21 2.04
C GLU A 323 -1.84 16.14 2.59
N ALA A 324 -2.96 15.86 1.91
CA ALA A 324 -3.89 14.81 2.34
C ALA A 324 -3.23 13.43 2.27
N THR A 325 -2.50 13.13 1.19
CA THR A 325 -1.72 11.89 1.04
C THR A 325 -0.70 11.75 2.16
N PHE A 326 0.04 12.82 2.49
CA PHE A 326 1.00 12.80 3.60
C PHE A 326 0.32 12.46 4.93
N ARG A 327 -0.78 13.15 5.26
CA ARG A 327 -1.54 12.92 6.49
C ARG A 327 -2.13 11.51 6.55
N ARG A 328 -2.56 10.99 5.42
CA ARG A 328 -3.09 9.62 5.27
C ARG A 328 -2.01 8.57 5.50
N ASN A 329 -0.81 8.75 4.94
CA ASN A 329 0.34 7.88 5.20
C ASN A 329 0.74 7.88 6.68
N MET A 330 0.75 9.07 7.31
CA MET A 330 1.01 9.20 8.75
C MET A 330 -0.07 8.54 9.60
N PHE A 331 -1.33 8.62 9.19
CA PHE A 331 -2.41 7.95 9.89
C PHE A 331 -2.33 6.42 9.75
N LEU A 332 -2.00 5.90 8.57
CA LEU A 332 -1.72 4.47 8.38
C LEU A 332 -0.64 4.02 9.37
N TYR A 333 0.51 4.70 9.40
CA TYR A 333 1.60 4.37 10.32
C TYR A 333 1.13 4.35 11.78
N ARG A 334 0.43 5.39 12.25
CA ARG A 334 -0.10 5.43 13.63
C ARG A 334 -1.06 4.28 13.94
N THR A 335 -1.78 3.79 12.94
CA THR A 335 -2.74 2.68 13.10
C THR A 335 -2.02 1.33 13.26
N ILE A 336 -0.84 1.17 12.64
CA ILE A 336 -0.05 -0.07 12.65
C ILE A 336 1.22 0.01 13.52
N GLU A 337 1.44 1.14 14.21
CA GLU A 337 2.71 1.42 14.89
C GLU A 337 3.03 0.38 15.95
N SER A 338 2.05 0.01 16.78
CA SER A 338 2.24 -1.03 17.79
C SER A 338 2.65 -2.36 17.16
N ASP A 339 2.07 -2.73 16.02
CA ASP A 339 2.36 -4.01 15.36
C ASP A 339 3.76 -4.01 14.75
N VAL A 340 4.20 -2.89 14.16
CA VAL A 340 5.54 -2.75 13.55
C VAL A 340 6.66 -2.77 14.59
N LEU A 341 6.37 -2.28 15.81
CA LEU A 341 7.36 -2.18 16.89
C LEU A 341 7.58 -3.50 17.66
N LEU A 342 6.74 -4.52 17.48
CA LEU A 342 6.94 -5.82 18.11
C LEU A 342 8.24 -6.49 17.64
N SER A 343 8.93 -7.20 18.55
CA SER A 343 10.19 -7.90 18.24
C SER A 343 10.00 -8.92 17.11
N ASN A 344 8.93 -9.71 17.19
CA ASN A 344 8.54 -10.73 16.21
C ASN A 344 7.40 -10.27 15.29
N ALA A 345 7.34 -8.96 15.00
CA ALA A 345 6.30 -8.39 14.15
C ALA A 345 6.23 -9.09 12.78
N SER A 346 5.06 -9.65 12.46
CA SER A 346 4.70 -10.03 11.08
C SER A 346 4.51 -8.79 10.20
N HIS A 347 4.24 -7.63 10.81
CA HIS A 347 4.03 -6.36 10.14
C HIS A 347 5.32 -5.53 10.04
N SER A 348 5.53 -4.95 8.86
CA SER A 348 6.59 -3.96 8.63
C SER A 348 6.06 -2.85 7.73
N THR A 349 6.77 -1.72 7.72
CA THR A 349 6.51 -0.63 6.77
C THR A 349 7.84 -0.05 6.30
N PHE A 350 7.79 0.84 5.32
CA PHE A 350 8.95 1.39 4.65
C PHE A 350 9.13 2.88 4.99
N ILE A 351 9.05 3.73 3.98
CA ILE A 351 9.21 5.18 4.09
C ILE A 351 7.93 5.88 3.64
N ASN A 352 7.79 7.15 3.99
CA ASN A 352 6.74 7.97 3.45
C ASN A 352 7.05 8.32 1.99
N LEU A 353 6.46 7.57 1.05
CA LEU A 353 6.70 7.73 -0.38
C LEU A 353 6.19 9.06 -0.94
N TYR A 354 5.37 9.80 -0.19
CA TYR A 354 4.89 11.13 -0.59
C TYR A 354 6.06 12.05 -0.97
N ASN A 355 6.96 12.38 -0.04
CA ASN A 355 8.05 13.33 -0.30
C ASN A 355 9.01 12.82 -1.36
N ALA A 356 9.32 11.51 -1.29
CA ALA A 356 10.28 10.90 -2.19
C ALA A 356 9.79 10.91 -3.65
N SER A 357 8.49 10.79 -3.88
CA SER A 357 7.90 10.77 -5.23
C SER A 357 7.61 12.16 -5.80
N MET A 358 7.52 13.22 -4.98
CA MET A 358 7.21 14.59 -5.41
C MET A 358 8.02 15.06 -6.64
N PRO A 359 9.36 14.88 -6.71
CA PRO A 359 10.13 15.33 -7.88
C PRO A 359 9.78 14.61 -9.19
N TRP A 360 9.19 13.42 -9.08
CA TRP A 360 8.84 12.55 -10.20
C TRP A 360 7.39 12.70 -10.61
N THR A 361 6.63 13.48 -9.86
CA THR A 361 5.22 13.67 -10.16
C THR A 361 5.03 14.40 -11.49
N GLY A 362 4.22 13.79 -12.38
CA GLY A 362 4.02 14.30 -13.75
C GLY A 362 5.05 13.85 -14.78
N SER A 363 6.08 13.08 -14.40
CA SER A 363 7.06 12.52 -15.34
C SER A 363 6.59 11.24 -16.05
N GLY A 364 5.53 10.58 -15.55
CA GLY A 364 4.97 9.38 -16.17
C GLY A 364 3.58 9.58 -16.78
N GLN A 365 3.20 8.62 -17.62
CA GLN A 365 1.90 8.63 -18.30
C GLN A 365 0.77 8.35 -17.31
N ASN A 366 -0.35 9.07 -17.45
CA ASN A 366 -1.58 8.85 -16.69
C ASN A 366 -1.46 8.97 -15.15
N GLY A 367 -0.45 9.68 -14.64
CA GLY A 367 -0.25 9.84 -13.20
C GLY A 367 0.58 8.73 -12.55
N LEU A 368 1.06 7.75 -13.34
CA LEU A 368 2.06 6.80 -12.89
C LEU A 368 3.43 7.46 -12.81
N LEU A 369 4.32 6.87 -11.99
CA LEU A 369 5.72 7.26 -11.91
C LEU A 369 6.56 6.50 -12.96
N PRO A 370 7.81 6.89 -13.22
CA PRO A 370 8.68 6.15 -14.12
C PRO A 370 8.92 4.73 -13.62
N GLN A 371 9.07 3.76 -14.52
CA GLN A 371 9.33 2.37 -14.15
C GLN A 371 10.48 2.19 -13.14
N LYS A 372 11.57 2.94 -13.30
CA LYS A 372 12.74 2.89 -12.41
C LYS A 372 12.42 3.30 -10.97
N TRP A 373 11.37 4.10 -10.76
CA TRP A 373 10.86 4.43 -9.44
C TRP A 373 10.34 3.19 -8.71
N TYR A 374 9.44 2.44 -9.35
CA TYR A 374 8.86 1.23 -8.76
C TYR A 374 9.92 0.15 -8.51
N GLU A 375 10.88 0.01 -9.43
CA GLU A 375 12.06 -0.86 -9.24
C GLU A 375 12.88 -0.44 -8.01
N ALA A 376 13.12 0.86 -7.83
CA ALA A 376 13.90 1.35 -6.69
C ALA A 376 13.23 1.10 -5.34
N VAL A 377 11.93 1.41 -5.26
CA VAL A 377 11.15 1.16 -4.04
C VAL A 377 11.16 -0.32 -3.69
N MET A 378 10.87 -1.22 -4.65
CA MET A 378 10.82 -2.66 -4.36
C MET A 378 12.19 -3.26 -4.09
N THR A 379 13.24 -2.83 -4.82
CA THR A 379 14.61 -3.29 -4.55
C THR A 379 15.03 -2.93 -3.14
N SER A 380 14.81 -1.68 -2.72
CA SER A 380 15.12 -1.24 -1.35
C SER A 380 14.27 -1.96 -0.31
N LEU A 381 12.96 -2.06 -0.53
CA LEU A 381 12.03 -2.69 0.40
C LEU A 381 12.39 -4.16 0.66
N LEU A 382 12.64 -4.92 -0.41
CA LEU A 382 12.97 -6.33 -0.34
C LEU A 382 14.41 -6.58 0.13
N ALA A 383 15.30 -5.58 0.05
CA ALA A 383 16.67 -5.69 0.57
C ALA A 383 16.79 -5.47 2.09
N ILE A 384 15.82 -4.81 2.74
CA ILE A 384 15.81 -4.61 4.20
C ILE A 384 15.96 -5.94 4.98
N PRO A 385 15.16 -6.99 4.71
CA PRO A 385 15.33 -8.28 5.40
C PRO A 385 16.65 -8.99 5.06
N CYS A 386 17.33 -8.56 3.98
CA CYS A 386 18.52 -9.20 3.42
C CYS A 386 19.84 -8.61 3.93
N ASN A 387 19.81 -7.42 4.53
CA ASN A 387 20.99 -6.74 5.06
C ASN A 387 21.27 -7.07 6.53
N ALA A 388 20.58 -8.07 7.09
CA ALA A 388 20.68 -8.46 8.50
C ALA A 388 21.94 -9.27 8.80
#